data_AF-A0AA43FBB3-F1
#
_entry.id   AF-A0AA43FBB3-F1
#
_cell.length_a   1.000
_cell.length_b   1.000
_cell.length_c   1.000
_cell.angle_alpha   90.00
_cell.angle_beta   90.00
_cell.angle_gamma   90.00
#
_symmetry.space_group_name_H-M   'P 1'
#
loop_
_entity.id
_entity.type
_entity.pdbx_description
1 polymer ?
#
loop_
_entity_poly.entity_id
_entity_poly.type
_entity_poly.pdbx_seq_one_letter_code
_entity_poly.pdbx_strand_id
1 'polypeptide(L)'
;FEKDTFLEAGKTAGVHDKIDLYGFFPGGDHVPFKEAGVPTVTIVSGGVHPHFHRPTDTVETIDREILHTVARYVLAVTWGQAYEP
;
A
#
# COMPACT_ATOMS: atom_id res chain seq x y z
N PHE A 1 -8.64 13.17 -4.10
CA PHE A 1 -8.64 11.78 -3.65
C PHE A 1 -9.46 11.67 -2.40
N GLU A 2 -10.58 10.98 -2.50
CA GLU A 2 -11.42 10.71 -1.34
C GLU A 2 -10.75 9.59 -0.54
N LYS A 3 -10.39 9.91 0.70
CA LYS A 3 -9.82 8.93 1.64
C LYS A 3 -10.76 7.73 1.82
N ASP A 4 -12.06 7.97 1.65
CA ASP A 4 -13.11 6.98 1.81
C ASP A 4 -12.99 5.85 0.79
N THR A 5 -12.61 6.13 -0.46
CA THR A 5 -12.41 5.09 -1.49
C THR A 5 -11.35 4.06 -1.08
N PHE A 6 -10.26 4.50 -0.45
CA PHE A 6 -9.20 3.60 0.00
C PHE A 6 -9.61 2.79 1.24
N LEU A 7 -10.42 3.37 2.13
CA LEU A 7 -10.99 2.64 3.26
C LEU A 7 -12.02 1.59 2.82
N GLU A 8 -12.87 1.92 1.85
CA GLU A 8 -13.83 0.96 1.28
C GLU A 8 -13.12 -0.18 0.54
N ALA A 9 -12.06 0.11 -0.22
CA ALA A 9 -11.23 -0.93 -0.81
C ALA A 9 -10.65 -1.89 0.25
N GLY A 10 -10.26 -1.36 1.42
CA GLY A 10 -9.83 -2.16 2.57
C GLY A 10 -10.91 -3.08 3.10
N LYS A 11 -12.16 -2.61 3.16
CA LYS A 11 -13.33 -3.42 3.55
C LYS A 11 -13.63 -4.50 2.52
N THR A 12 -13.66 -4.16 1.23
CA THR A 12 -13.84 -5.10 0.12
C THR A 12 -12.78 -6.20 0.11
N ALA A 13 -11.52 -5.85 0.38
CA ALA A 13 -10.43 -6.80 0.49
C ALA A 13 -10.45 -7.62 1.78
N GLY A 14 -11.24 -7.22 2.79
CA GLY A 14 -11.31 -7.87 4.11
C GLY A 14 -10.08 -7.62 4.97
N VAL A 15 -9.42 -6.47 4.81
CA VAL A 15 -8.16 -6.10 5.50
C VAL A 15 -8.21 -4.71 6.14
N HIS A 16 -9.41 -4.14 6.28
CA HIS A 16 -9.63 -2.78 6.79
C HIS A 16 -9.02 -2.52 8.18
N ASP A 17 -8.86 -3.55 9.00
CA ASP A 17 -8.21 -3.51 10.32
C ASP A 17 -6.68 -3.43 10.25
N LYS A 18 -6.10 -3.61 9.06
CA LYS A 18 -4.65 -3.59 8.79
C LYS A 18 -4.20 -2.37 7.98
N ILE A 19 -5.10 -1.45 7.66
CA ILE A 19 -4.80 -0.27 6.83
C ILE A 19 -4.67 0.97 7.68
N ASP A 20 -3.47 1.53 7.69
CA ASP A 20 -3.21 2.88 8.22
C ASP A 20 -3.09 3.88 7.07
N LEU A 21 -3.93 4.91 7.07
CA LEU A 21 -3.87 5.99 6.08
C LEU A 21 -3.04 7.16 6.58
N TYR A 22 -1.93 7.41 5.88
CA TYR A 22 -1.05 8.54 6.14
C TYR A 22 -1.19 9.64 5.08
N GLY A 23 -0.67 10.82 5.42
CA GLY A 23 -0.47 11.90 4.46
C GLY A 23 0.72 11.63 3.55
N PHE A 24 1.47 12.68 3.22
CA PHE A 24 2.65 12.55 2.37
C PHE A 24 3.76 11.75 3.06
N PHE A 25 4.23 10.70 2.39
CA PHE A 25 5.37 9.87 2.79
C PHE A 25 6.56 10.15 1.86
N PRO A 26 7.66 10.77 2.34
CA PRO A 26 8.81 11.10 1.49
C PRO A 26 9.71 9.89 1.20
N GLY A 27 10.54 9.99 0.16
CA GLY A 27 11.67 9.07 -0.08
C GLY A 27 11.40 7.84 -0.95
N GLY A 28 10.29 7.78 -1.67
CA GLY A 28 9.98 6.70 -2.63
C GLY A 28 9.82 7.20 -4.06
N ASP A 29 9.72 6.25 -5.01
CA ASP A 29 9.59 6.52 -6.44
C ASP A 29 8.34 7.33 -6.82
N HIS A 30 7.35 7.36 -5.92
CA HIS A 30 6.11 8.10 -6.08
C HIS A 30 6.27 9.62 -5.87
N VAL A 31 7.37 10.08 -5.26
CA VAL A 31 7.56 11.50 -4.91
C VAL A 31 7.54 12.42 -6.14
N PRO A 32 8.28 12.16 -7.23
CA PRO A 32 8.25 13.04 -8.41
C PRO A 32 6.86 13.14 -9.06
N PHE A 33 6.07 12.06 -9.04
CA PHE A 33 4.69 12.07 -9.54
C PHE A 33 3.81 13.00 -8.72
N LYS A 34 3.90 12.89 -7.39
CA LYS A 34 3.17 13.76 -6.47
C LYS A 34 3.55 15.24 -6.66
N GLU A 35 4.84 15.54 -6.80
CA GLU A 35 5.36 16.90 -7.01
C GLU A 35 4.93 17.49 -8.34
N ALA A 36 4.80 16.66 -9.39
CA ALA A 36 4.27 17.06 -10.69
C ALA A 36 2.73 17.20 -10.72
N GLY A 37 2.05 17.00 -9.58
CA GLY A 37 0.59 17.07 -9.51
C GLY A 37 -0.13 15.83 -10.04
N VAL A 38 0.59 14.74 -10.33
CA VAL A 38 -0.01 13.48 -10.75
C VAL A 38 -0.72 12.84 -9.55
N PRO A 39 -2.00 12.45 -9.71
CA PRO A 39 -2.72 11.77 -8.66
C PRO A 39 -2.00 10.47 -8.23
N THR A 40 -1.54 10.40 -6.98
CA THR A 40 -0.62 9.34 -6.51
C THR A 40 -1.06 8.78 -5.16
N VAL A 41 -0.99 7.45 -5.04
CA VAL A 41 -1.05 6.70 -3.78
C VAL A 41 0.17 5.79 -3.68
N THR A 42 0.69 5.59 -2.48
CA THR A 42 1.77 4.64 -2.20
C THR A 42 1.35 3.70 -1.10
N ILE A 43 1.60 2.41 -1.32
CA ILE A 43 1.23 1.32 -0.41
C ILE A 43 2.54 0.67 0.01
N VAL A 44 2.83 0.73 1.31
CA VAL A 44 4.02 0.15 1.93
C VAL A 44 3.60 -0.63 3.16
N SER A 45 4.37 -1.67 3.51
CA SER A 45 4.16 -2.39 4.77
C SER A 45 4.66 -1.55 5.94
N GLY A 46 3.80 -1.38 6.95
CA GLY A 46 4.16 -0.73 8.20
C GLY A 46 4.94 -1.65 9.15
N GLY A 47 5.31 -1.12 10.32
CA GLY A 47 6.00 -1.86 11.37
C GLY A 47 7.52 -1.89 11.22
N VAL A 48 8.15 -2.72 12.06
CA VAL A 48 9.61 -2.91 12.05
C VAL A 48 9.98 -3.94 10.98
N HIS A 49 10.92 -3.59 10.12
CA HIS A 49 11.51 -4.49 9.12
C HIS A 49 12.96 -4.82 9.51
N PRO A 50 13.23 -5.89 10.29
CA PRO A 50 14.56 -6.15 10.87
C PRO A 50 15.66 -6.44 9.83
N HIS A 51 15.25 -6.81 8.63
CA HIS A 51 16.10 -7.21 7.51
C HIS A 51 16.31 -6.07 6.50
N PHE A 52 15.57 -4.96 6.62
CA PHE A 52 15.65 -3.84 5.69
C PHE A 52 17.06 -3.25 5.61
N HIS A 53 17.55 -3.02 4.39
CA HIS A 53 18.93 -2.57 4.09
C HIS A 53 20.02 -3.49 4.67
N ARG A 54 19.76 -4.79 4.80
CA ARG A 54 20.74 -5.77 5.27
C ARG A 54 20.84 -6.93 4.28
N PRO A 55 21.98 -7.64 4.24
CA PRO A 55 22.13 -8.85 3.43
C PRO A 55 21.18 -9.99 3.81
N THR A 56 20.51 -9.89 4.97
CA THR A 56 19.52 -10.87 5.42
C THR A 56 18.12 -10.62 4.86
N ASP A 57 17.94 -9.63 3.98
CA ASP A 57 16.71 -9.45 3.19
C ASP A 57 16.66 -10.50 2.08
N THR A 58 16.20 -11.70 2.42
CA THR A 58 16.15 -12.86 1.53
C THR A 58 14.76 -13.47 1.49
N VAL A 59 14.53 -14.44 0.59
CA VAL A 59 13.23 -15.11 0.45
C VAL A 59 12.80 -15.82 1.74
N GLU A 60 13.75 -16.28 2.54
CA GLU A 60 13.51 -16.95 3.83
C GLU A 60 12.96 -15.99 4.89
N THR A 61 13.16 -14.69 4.74
CA THR A 61 12.73 -13.67 5.72
C THR A 61 11.44 -12.95 5.33
N ILE A 62 10.80 -13.38 4.23
CA ILE A 62 9.53 -12.82 3.76
C ILE A 62 8.39 -13.21 4.70
N ASP A 63 7.62 -12.21 5.14
CA ASP A 63 6.30 -12.42 5.73
C ASP A 63 5.25 -12.60 4.62
N ARG A 64 4.71 -13.81 4.50
CA ARG A 64 3.71 -14.16 3.49
C ARG A 64 2.36 -13.51 3.75
N GLU A 65 2.00 -13.26 5.00
CA GLU A 65 0.72 -12.63 5.36
C GLU A 65 0.67 -11.18 4.86
N ILE A 66 1.81 -10.47 4.94
CA ILE A 66 1.94 -9.12 4.37
C ILE A 66 1.73 -9.17 2.85
N LEU A 67 2.38 -10.11 2.15
CA LEU A 67 2.22 -10.25 0.70
C LEU A 67 0.77 -10.52 0.29
N HIS A 68 0.10 -11.47 0.96
CA HIS A 68 -1.30 -11.78 0.70
C HIS A 68 -2.22 -10.57 0.98
N THR A 69 -1.96 -9.85 2.07
CA THR A 69 -2.72 -8.66 2.46
C THR A 69 -2.58 -7.56 1.40
N VAL A 70 -1.34 -7.23 1.00
CA VAL A 70 -1.06 -6.19 0.01
C VAL A 70 -1.63 -6.55 -1.35
N ALA A 71 -1.47 -7.81 -1.81
CA ALA A 71 -2.00 -8.24 -3.09
C ALA A 71 -3.54 -8.09 -3.18
N ARG A 72 -4.26 -8.49 -2.13
CA ARG A 72 -5.72 -8.34 -2.06
C ARG A 72 -6.13 -6.86 -2.03
N TYR A 73 -5.44 -6.05 -1.25
CA TYR A 73 -5.75 -4.63 -1.12
C TYR A 73 -5.48 -3.86 -2.41
N VAL A 74 -4.31 -4.05 -3.03
CA VAL A 74 -3.96 -3.42 -4.31
C VAL A 74 -4.97 -3.80 -5.39
N LEU A 75 -5.38 -5.07 -5.45
CA LEU A 75 -6.42 -5.50 -6.38
C LEU A 75 -7.75 -4.76 -6.15
N ALA A 76 -8.22 -4.67 -4.90
CA ALA A 76 -9.46 -3.95 -4.59
C ALA A 76 -9.37 -2.46 -4.95
N VAL A 77 -8.24 -1.82 -4.66
CA VAL A 77 -8.00 -0.41 -5.01
C VAL A 77 -8.01 -0.21 -6.52
N THR A 78 -7.22 -0.98 -7.27
CA THR A 78 -7.12 -0.79 -8.72
C THR A 78 -8.41 -1.17 -9.45
N TRP A 79 -9.12 -2.18 -8.95
CA TRP A 79 -10.43 -2.55 -9.48
C TRP A 79 -11.47 -1.46 -9.27
N GLY A 80 -11.57 -0.92 -8.03
CA GLY A 80 -12.47 0.19 -7.74
C GLY A 80 -12.18 1.41 -8.60
N GLN A 81 -10.91 1.79 -8.75
CA GLN A 81 -10.53 2.94 -9.60
C GLN A 81 -10.79 2.71 -11.10
N ALA A 82 -10.76 1.45 -11.57
CA ALA A 82 -10.95 1.15 -12.98
C ALA A 82 -12.42 0.97 -13.37
N TYR A 83 -13.27 0.52 -12.44
CA TYR A 83 -14.61 0.02 -12.76
C TYR A 83 -15.73 0.56 -11.88
N GLU A 84 -15.44 1.20 -10.75
CA GLU A 84 -16.46 1.81 -9.89
C GLU A 84 -16.60 3.31 -10.20
N PRO A 85 -17.82 3.86 -10.15
CA PRO A 85 -18.09 5.26 -10.51
C PRO A 85 -17.44 6.30 -9.59
#